data_AF-A0AAV1ZWT0-F1
#
_entry.id   AF-A0AAV1ZWT0-F1
#
_cell.length_a   1.000
_cell.length_b   1.000
_cell.length_c   1.000
_cell.angle_alpha   90.00
_cell.angle_beta   90.00
_cell.angle_gamma   90.00
#
_symmetry.space_group_name_H-M   'P 1'
#
loop_
_entity.id
_entity.type
_entity.pdbx_description
1 polymer ?
#
loop_
_entity_poly.entity_id
_entity_poly.type
_entity_poly.pdbx_seq_one_letter_code
_entity_poly.pdbx_strand_id
1 'polypeptide(L)'
;MAIAEPKKYQNLMCTHGTDERAEYLKHAPCLQKALSNDNVRPHLEDLMAALERAAESQFQDRVPIMCCGLQRMYKNMLDIVEGQCGKGVVEDGGALIGMSASSISEIFCRGYEPGTPRCSSLLPAQGTQSQGSNSKIQLIQFLNTAISSWQ
;
A
#
# COMPACT_ATOMS: atom_id res chain seq x y z
N MET A 1 -2.33 -6.69 11.56
CA MET A 1 -1.59 -5.97 12.61
C MET A 1 -2.56 -5.55 13.69
N ALA A 2 -2.11 -5.07 14.85
CA ALA A 2 -3.01 -4.60 15.89
C ALA A 2 -3.78 -3.39 15.37
N ILE A 3 -5.10 -3.41 15.54
CA ILE A 3 -6.01 -2.32 15.22
C ILE A 3 -5.63 -1.16 16.15
N ALA A 4 -4.71 -0.31 15.71
CA ALA A 4 -4.53 0.99 16.34
C ALA A 4 -5.84 1.75 16.14
N GLU A 5 -6.45 2.24 17.21
CA GLU A 5 -7.53 3.23 17.10
C GLU A 5 -6.98 4.40 16.26
N PRO A 6 -7.37 4.56 14.98
CA PRO A 6 -6.59 5.37 14.06
C PRO A 6 -6.52 6.82 14.53
N LYS A 7 -7.62 7.31 15.12
CA LYS A 7 -7.73 8.64 15.71
C LYS A 7 -6.79 8.84 16.91
N LYS A 8 -6.67 7.86 17.79
CA LYS A 8 -5.81 7.96 18.98
C LYS A 8 -4.35 8.02 18.57
N TYR A 9 -3.93 7.13 17.67
CA TYR A 9 -2.55 7.07 17.21
C TYR A 9 -2.19 8.30 16.35
N GLN A 10 -3.09 8.76 15.48
CA GLN A 10 -2.92 10.02 14.76
C GLN A 10 -2.71 11.20 15.72
N ASN A 11 -3.49 11.30 16.79
CA ASN A 11 -3.29 12.34 17.80
C ASN A 11 -1.92 12.25 18.47
N LEU A 12 -1.45 11.04 18.79
CA LEU A 12 -0.12 10.83 19.38
C LEU A 12 0.99 11.28 18.44
N MET A 13 0.89 10.98 17.15
CA MET A 13 1.88 11.43 16.14
C MET A 13 1.86 12.94 15.89
N CYS A 14 0.67 13.56 15.90
CA CYS A 14 0.51 14.99 15.62
C CYS A 14 0.77 15.89 16.85
N THR A 15 0.87 15.32 18.05
CA THR A 15 1.16 16.06 19.28
C THR A 15 2.66 16.13 19.55
N HIS A 16 3.18 17.31 19.88
CA HIS A 16 4.58 17.46 20.23
C HIS A 16 4.90 16.79 21.57
N GLY A 17 6.07 16.13 21.65
CA GLY A 17 6.60 15.57 22.90
C GLY A 17 6.08 14.18 23.28
N THR A 18 5.35 13.50 22.40
CA THR A 18 4.93 12.10 22.60
C THR A 18 6.06 11.13 22.23
N ASP A 19 6.07 9.97 22.89
CA ASP A 19 7.04 8.90 22.61
C ASP A 19 6.84 8.32 21.21
N GLU A 20 5.59 8.19 20.75
CA GLU A 20 5.26 7.69 19.41
C GLU A 20 5.81 8.61 18.30
N ARG A 21 5.67 9.93 18.48
CA ARG A 21 6.25 10.90 17.54
C ARG A 21 7.77 10.85 17.58
N ALA A 22 8.36 10.74 18.77
CA ALA A 22 9.82 10.65 18.91
C ALA A 22 10.37 9.40 18.21
N GLU A 23 9.71 8.25 18.37
CA GLU A 23 10.10 7.00 17.71
C GLU A 23 9.98 7.10 16.20
N TYR A 24 8.87 7.64 15.68
CA TYR A 24 8.72 7.88 14.25
C TYR A 24 9.83 8.78 13.68
N LEU A 25 10.14 9.88 14.37
CA LEU A 25 11.14 10.83 13.90
C LEU A 25 12.55 10.23 13.84
N LYS A 26 12.86 9.17 14.61
CA LYS A 26 14.13 8.44 14.48
C LYS A 26 14.28 7.78 13.11
N HIS A 27 13.18 7.25 12.57
CA HIS A 27 13.17 6.49 11.32
C HIS A 27 12.73 7.33 10.11
N ALA A 28 12.12 8.50 10.34
CA ALA A 28 11.55 9.36 9.30
C ALA A 28 12.50 9.67 8.13
N PRO A 29 13.80 10.00 8.32
CA PRO A 29 14.69 10.24 7.19
C PRO A 29 14.87 9.01 6.28
N CYS A 30 14.93 7.80 6.87
CA CYS A 30 15.02 6.58 6.08
C CYS A 30 13.69 6.27 5.39
N LEU A 31 12.58 6.37 6.11
CA LEU A 31 11.23 6.15 5.55
C LEU A 31 10.94 7.10 4.39
N GLN A 32 11.34 8.37 4.47
CA GLN A 32 11.19 9.34 3.38
C GLN A 32 11.95 8.91 2.12
N LYS A 33 13.15 8.34 2.28
CA LYS A 33 13.95 7.84 1.16
C LYS A 33 13.41 6.51 0.61
N ALA A 34 13.03 5.60 1.50
CA ALA A 34 12.50 4.28 1.14
C ALA A 34 11.16 4.40 0.42
N LEU A 35 10.28 5.26 0.91
CA LEU A 35 8.95 5.53 0.35
C LEU A 35 8.94 6.74 -0.60
N SER A 36 10.08 7.04 -1.22
CA SER A 36 10.13 8.05 -2.28
C SER A 36 9.31 7.62 -3.50
N ASN A 37 8.91 8.59 -4.32
CA ASN A 37 8.07 8.33 -5.49
C ASN A 37 8.68 7.26 -6.42
N ASP A 38 9.99 7.31 -6.67
CA ASP A 38 10.66 6.34 -7.54
C ASP A 38 10.55 4.88 -7.05
N ASN A 39 10.52 4.68 -5.73
CA ASN A 39 10.39 3.34 -5.15
C ASN A 39 8.93 2.88 -5.07
N VAL A 40 7.99 3.80 -4.85
CA VAL A 40 6.58 3.46 -4.59
C VAL A 40 5.75 3.43 -5.87
N ARG A 41 6.03 4.32 -6.84
CA ARG A 41 5.27 4.48 -8.07
C ARG A 41 5.09 3.17 -8.86
N PRO A 42 6.12 2.32 -9.07
CA PRO A 42 5.93 1.06 -9.79
C PRO A 42 4.89 0.14 -9.11
N HIS A 43 4.78 0.19 -7.78
CA HIS A 43 3.83 -0.60 -7.02
C HIS A 43 2.42 0.00 -7.01
N LEU A 44 2.31 1.33 -7.13
CA LEU A 44 1.03 1.99 -7.36
C LEU A 44 0.49 1.73 -8.76
N GLU A 45 1.35 1.73 -9.79
CA GLU A 45 0.96 1.37 -11.16
C GLU A 45 0.52 -0.09 -11.25
N ASP A 46 1.23 -0.99 -10.56
CA ASP A 46 0.87 -2.39 -10.45
C ASP A 46 -0.49 -2.61 -9.73
N LEU A 47 -0.79 -1.81 -8.70
CA LEU A 47 -2.13 -1.79 -8.08
C LEU A 47 -3.19 -1.28 -9.05
N MET A 48 -2.91 -0.21 -9.80
CA MET A 48 -3.85 0.30 -10.81
C MET A 48 -4.13 -0.74 -11.90
N ALA A 49 -3.12 -1.49 -12.36
CA ALA A 49 -3.33 -2.60 -13.29
C ALA A 49 -4.21 -3.71 -12.70
N ALA A 50 -4.09 -4.00 -11.40
CA ALA A 50 -5.00 -4.93 -10.72
C ALA A 50 -6.44 -4.38 -10.67
N LEU A 51 -6.64 -3.07 -10.48
CA LEU A 51 -7.96 -2.45 -10.53
C LEU A 51 -8.58 -2.48 -11.93
N GLU A 52 -7.79 -2.30 -12.99
CA GLU A 52 -8.23 -2.49 -14.38
C GLU A 52 -8.69 -3.92 -14.60
N ARG A 53 -7.87 -4.88 -14.18
CA ARG A 53 -8.20 -6.30 -14.27
C ARG A 53 -9.49 -6.62 -13.50
N ALA A 54 -9.67 -6.05 -12.32
CA ALA A 54 -10.90 -6.24 -11.54
C ALA A 54 -12.13 -5.71 -12.29
N ALA A 55 -12.06 -4.51 -12.87
CA ALA A 55 -13.18 -3.94 -13.61
C ALA A 55 -13.62 -4.78 -14.82
N GLU A 56 -12.67 -5.41 -15.50
CA GLU A 56 -12.89 -6.29 -16.65
C GLU A 56 -13.29 -7.73 -16.28
N SER A 57 -13.12 -8.10 -15.01
CA SER A 57 -13.41 -9.45 -14.52
C SER A 57 -14.87 -9.60 -14.07
N GLN A 58 -15.27 -10.87 -13.87
CA GLN A 58 -16.58 -11.20 -13.34
C GLN A 58 -16.77 -10.59 -11.94
N PHE A 59 -18.00 -10.22 -11.59
CA PHE A 59 -18.28 -9.42 -10.40
C PHE A 59 -17.74 -10.04 -9.10
N GLN A 60 -17.85 -11.37 -8.96
CA GLN A 60 -17.37 -12.09 -7.79
C GLN A 60 -15.84 -12.12 -7.66
N ASP A 61 -15.11 -11.91 -8.76
CA ASP A 61 -13.64 -11.92 -8.75
C ASP A 61 -13.07 -10.53 -8.44
N ARG A 62 -13.88 -9.47 -8.50
CA ARG A 62 -13.43 -8.08 -8.33
C ARG A 62 -12.81 -7.83 -6.96
N VAL A 63 -13.49 -8.24 -5.89
CA VAL A 63 -13.00 -8.09 -4.52
C VAL A 63 -11.74 -8.93 -4.29
N PRO A 64 -11.70 -10.23 -4.66
CA PRO A 64 -10.47 -11.01 -4.66
C PRO A 64 -9.28 -10.34 -5.37
N ILE A 65 -9.48 -9.87 -6.62
CA ILE A 65 -8.42 -9.22 -7.41
C ILE A 65 -7.93 -7.95 -6.71
N MET A 66 -8.86 -7.08 -6.27
CA MET A 66 -8.52 -5.84 -5.56
C MET A 66 -7.75 -6.13 -4.27
N CYS A 67 -8.20 -7.11 -3.48
CA CYS A 67 -7.54 -7.49 -2.24
C CYS A 67 -6.15 -8.07 -2.47
N CYS A 68 -5.99 -8.96 -3.45
CA CYS A 68 -4.69 -9.51 -3.81
C CYS A 68 -3.73 -8.40 -4.28
N GLY A 69 -4.20 -7.44 -5.09
CA GLY A 69 -3.39 -6.34 -5.60
C GLY A 69 -2.93 -5.41 -4.47
N LEU A 70 -3.85 -5.09 -3.55
CA LEU A 70 -3.57 -4.27 -2.39
C LEU A 70 -2.57 -4.93 -1.44
N GLN A 71 -2.74 -6.22 -1.15
CA GLN A 71 -1.83 -7.00 -0.32
C GLN A 71 -0.44 -7.13 -0.95
N ARG A 72 -0.36 -7.29 -2.29
CA ARG A 72 0.91 -7.26 -3.03
C ARG A 72 1.60 -5.91 -2.90
N MET A 73 0.87 -4.81 -3.05
CA MET A 73 1.42 -3.46 -2.86
C MET A 73 1.97 -3.25 -1.45
N TYR A 74 1.19 -3.61 -0.40
CA TYR A 74 1.65 -3.50 0.98
C TYR A 74 2.91 -4.31 1.25
N LYS A 75 2.94 -5.56 0.78
CA LYS A 75 4.11 -6.40 0.91
C LYS A 75 5.34 -5.76 0.25
N ASN A 76 5.21 -5.26 -0.98
CA ASN A 76 6.33 -4.63 -1.66
C ASN A 76 6.84 -3.39 -0.92
N MET A 77 5.95 -2.56 -0.37
CA MET A 77 6.34 -1.39 0.44
C MET A 77 7.07 -1.81 1.72
N LEU A 78 6.62 -2.87 2.39
CA LEU A 78 7.29 -3.42 3.57
C LEU A 78 8.68 -3.97 3.20
N ASP A 79 8.78 -4.72 2.10
CA ASP A 79 10.06 -5.29 1.63
C ASP A 79 11.07 -4.17 1.27
N ILE A 80 10.61 -3.04 0.69
CA ILE A 80 11.45 -1.86 0.44
C ILE A 80 11.96 -1.25 1.73
N VAL A 81 11.08 -1.03 2.70
CA VAL A 81 11.47 -0.43 4.00
C VAL A 81 12.40 -1.36 4.75
N GLU A 82 12.13 -2.67 4.77
CA GLU A 82 13.01 -3.65 5.38
C GLU A 82 14.40 -3.65 4.73
N GLY A 83 14.45 -3.64 3.40
CA GLY A 83 15.70 -3.66 2.65
C GLY A 83 16.54 -2.40 2.80
N GLN A 84 15.92 -1.23 2.98
CA GLN A 84 16.63 0.06 3.07
C GLN A 84 16.85 0.55 4.50
N CYS A 85 15.92 0.24 5.41
CA CYS A 85 15.91 0.77 6.78
C CYS A 85 16.15 -0.31 7.84
N GLY A 86 16.06 -1.59 7.48
CA GLY A 86 16.27 -2.73 8.37
C GLY A 86 14.98 -3.26 9.01
N LYS A 87 15.03 -4.52 9.46
CA LYS A 87 13.88 -5.25 10.04
C LYS A 87 13.23 -4.56 11.24
N GLY A 88 14.04 -3.95 12.12
CA GLY A 88 13.52 -3.24 13.29
C GLY A 88 12.57 -2.10 12.92
N VAL A 89 12.78 -1.45 11.76
CA VAL A 89 11.89 -0.38 11.29
C VAL A 89 10.55 -0.91 10.78
N VAL A 90 10.48 -2.16 10.34
CA VAL A 90 9.21 -2.80 9.95
C VAL A 90 8.47 -3.34 11.17
N GLU A 91 9.19 -3.79 12.20
CA GLU A 91 8.61 -4.23 13.47
C GLU A 91 8.09 -3.04 14.30
N ASP A 92 8.84 -1.94 14.36
CA ASP A 92 8.45 -0.72 15.07
C ASP A 92 7.56 0.21 14.21
N GLY A 93 7.80 0.25 12.90
CA GLY A 93 7.07 1.04 11.90
C GLY A 93 5.93 0.29 11.19
N GLY A 94 5.68 -0.97 11.54
CA GLY A 94 4.52 -1.73 11.06
C GLY A 94 3.20 -1.05 11.44
N ALA A 95 3.17 -0.28 12.53
CA ALA A 95 2.05 0.59 12.88
C ALA A 95 1.87 1.75 11.89
N LEU A 96 2.96 2.29 11.31
CA LEU A 96 2.94 3.39 10.34
C LEU A 96 2.48 2.97 8.95
N ILE A 97 2.96 1.82 8.47
CA ILE A 97 2.50 1.24 7.20
C ILE A 97 1.09 0.64 7.39
N GLY A 98 0.81 0.08 8.57
CA GLY A 98 -0.53 -0.35 8.97
C GLY A 98 -1.54 0.79 9.15
N MET A 99 -1.10 2.04 9.35
CA MET A 99 -1.97 3.21 9.39
C MET A 99 -2.41 3.65 7.98
N SER A 100 -1.55 3.55 6.97
CA SER A 100 -1.91 3.87 5.59
C SER A 100 -2.83 2.80 5.01
N ALA A 101 -2.71 1.55 5.50
CA ALA A 101 -3.72 0.52 5.33
C ALA A 101 -4.96 0.81 6.20
N SER A 102 -6.04 1.28 5.57
CA SER A 102 -7.32 1.39 6.28
C SER A 102 -7.68 0.06 6.95
N SER A 103 -8.18 0.09 8.19
CA SER A 103 -8.71 -1.09 8.88
C SER A 103 -9.79 -1.82 8.07
N ILE A 104 -10.47 -1.09 7.19
CA ILE A 104 -11.41 -1.64 6.19
C ILE A 104 -10.68 -2.63 5.27
N SER A 105 -9.50 -2.29 4.78
CA SER A 105 -8.72 -3.16 3.90
C SER A 105 -8.25 -4.43 4.59
N GLU A 106 -7.82 -4.36 5.86
CA GLU A 106 -7.45 -5.56 6.62
C GLU A 106 -8.65 -6.51 6.84
N ILE A 107 -9.86 -5.98 7.07
CA ILE A 107 -11.05 -6.78 7.30
C ILE A 107 -11.51 -7.47 6.01
N PHE A 108 -11.67 -6.71 4.92
CA PHE A 108 -12.18 -7.26 3.66
C PHE A 108 -11.17 -8.14 2.94
N CYS A 109 -9.87 -7.90 3.13
CA CYS A 109 -8.81 -8.61 2.43
C CYS A 109 -8.12 -9.69 3.26
N ARG A 110 -8.69 -10.06 4.41
CA ARG A 110 -8.24 -11.23 5.18
C ARG A 110 -8.39 -12.50 4.34
N GLY A 111 -7.35 -13.33 4.26
CA GLY A 111 -7.35 -14.56 3.46
C GLY A 111 -6.97 -14.38 1.98
N TYR A 112 -6.42 -13.22 1.61
CA TYR A 112 -5.87 -12.92 0.29
C TYR A 112 -4.38 -12.60 0.39
N GLU A 113 -3.61 -13.53 0.96
CA GLU A 113 -2.19 -13.34 1.20
C GLU A 113 -1.40 -13.27 -0.13
N PRO A 114 -0.41 -12.36 -0.22
CA PRO A 114 0.38 -12.20 -1.43
C PRO A 114 1.21 -13.45 -1.73
N GLY A 115 1.31 -13.81 -3.01
CA GLY A 115 2.07 -14.99 -3.47
C GLY A 115 1.35 -16.33 -3.32
N THR A 116 0.15 -16.36 -2.73
CA THR A 116 -0.69 -17.57 -2.71
C THR A 116 -1.17 -17.91 -4.12
N PRO A 117 -1.40 -19.21 -4.45
CA PRO A 117 -1.94 -19.60 -5.75
C PRO A 117 -3.25 -18.87 -6.12
N ARG A 118 -4.05 -18.55 -5.09
CA ARG A 118 -5.28 -17.79 -5.22
C ARG A 118 -5.04 -16.38 -5.78
N CYS A 119 -4.03 -15.66 -5.27
CA CYS A 119 -3.72 -14.33 -5.75
C CYS A 119 -2.90 -14.35 -7.05
N SER A 120 -2.00 -15.31 -7.21
CA SER A 120 -1.14 -15.42 -8.39
C SER A 120 -1.93 -15.70 -9.67
N SER A 121 -3.08 -16.38 -9.60
CA SER A 121 -3.94 -16.64 -10.76
C SER A 121 -4.87 -15.47 -11.12
N LEU A 122 -5.15 -14.58 -10.16
CA LEU A 122 -6.11 -13.49 -10.31
C LEU A 122 -5.45 -12.19 -10.76
N LEU A 123 -4.19 -11.97 -10.38
CA LEU A 123 -3.48 -10.74 -10.65
C LEU A 123 -2.78 -10.75 -12.02
N PRO A 124 -2.64 -9.57 -12.65
CA PRO A 124 -1.65 -9.39 -13.70
C PRO A 124 -0.24 -9.72 -13.20
N ALA A 125 0.68 -10.01 -14.13
CA ALA A 125 2.09 -10.19 -13.81
C ALA A 125 2.63 -8.97 -13.05
N GLN A 126 3.56 -9.20 -12.11
CA GLN A 126 4.13 -8.11 -11.33
C GLN A 126 4.84 -7.11 -12.26
N GLY A 127 4.60 -5.81 -12.04
CA GLY A 127 5.16 -4.75 -12.87
C GLY A 127 4.39 -4.48 -14.16
N THR A 128 3.19 -5.06 -14.32
CA THR A 128 2.27 -4.67 -15.39
C THR A 128 1.94 -3.19 -15.25
N GLN A 129 2.16 -2.42 -16.31
CA GLN A 129 1.79 -1.01 -16.35
C GLN A 129 0.28 -0.85 -16.52
N SER A 130 -0.28 0.10 -15.78
CA SER A 130 -1.67 0.52 -15.96
C SER A 130 -1.82 1.36 -17.22
N GLN A 131 -3.03 1.40 -17.78
CA GLN A 131 -3.37 2.37 -18.83
C GLN A 131 -3.35 3.83 -18.32
N GLY A 132 -3.32 4.05 -17.01
CA GLY A 132 -3.15 5.36 -16.38
C GLY A 132 -4.21 6.35 -16.85
N SER A 133 -3.78 7.50 -17.39
CA SER A 133 -4.68 8.52 -17.95
C SER A 133 -5.53 8.02 -19.13
N ASN A 134 -5.12 6.96 -19.82
CA ASN A 134 -5.87 6.36 -20.93
C ASN A 134 -6.89 5.30 -20.46
N SER A 135 -6.90 4.96 -19.16
CA SER A 135 -7.83 3.98 -18.61
C SER A 135 -9.27 4.41 -18.80
N LYS A 136 -10.19 3.47 -19.04
CA LYS A 136 -11.64 3.76 -19.08
C LYS A 136 -12.23 3.99 -17.68
N ILE A 137 -11.46 3.78 -16.62
CA ILE A 137 -11.89 3.87 -15.23
C ILE A 137 -11.46 5.22 -14.65
N GLN A 138 -12.43 6.06 -14.27
CA GLN A 138 -12.17 7.41 -13.76
C GLN A 138 -11.30 7.42 -12.50
N LEU A 139 -11.49 6.44 -11.59
CA LEU A 139 -10.64 6.32 -10.40
C LEU A 139 -9.16 6.14 -10.76
N ILE A 140 -8.86 5.43 -11.85
CA ILE A 140 -7.48 5.18 -12.29
C ILE A 140 -6.88 6.44 -12.91
N GLN A 141 -7.65 7.17 -13.72
CA GLN A 141 -7.22 8.47 -14.24
C GLN A 141 -6.90 9.45 -13.11
N PHE A 142 -7.75 9.47 -12.07
CA PHE A 142 -7.53 10.27 -10.87
C PHE A 142 -6.25 9.86 -10.13
N LEU A 143 -6.08 8.58 -9.83
CA LEU A 143 -4.89 8.07 -9.14
C LEU A 143 -3.62 8.34 -9.95
N ASN A 144 -3.64 8.13 -11.26
CA ASN A 144 -2.51 8.41 -12.13
C ASN A 144 -2.11 9.90 -12.11
N THR A 145 -3.10 10.79 -12.09
CA THR A 145 -2.86 12.23 -11.98
C THR A 145 -2.25 12.58 -10.63
N ALA A 146 -2.79 12.03 -9.54
CA ALA A 146 -2.28 12.26 -8.18
C ALA A 146 -0.82 11.79 -8.04
N ILE A 147 -0.51 10.58 -8.53
CA ILE A 147 0.84 10.00 -8.51
C ILE A 147 1.81 10.85 -9.33
N SER A 148 1.38 11.31 -10.52
CA SER A 148 2.22 12.16 -11.39
C SER A 148 2.49 13.54 -10.77
N SER A 149 1.60 14.02 -9.91
CA SER A 149 1.75 15.29 -9.19
C SER A 149 2.56 15.18 -7.89
N TRP A 150 2.91 13.96 -7.48
CA TRP A 150 3.67 13.69 -6.26
C TRP A 150 5.16 13.99 -6.51
N GLN A 151 5.51 15.27 -6.41
CA GLN A 151 6.89 15.78 -6.42
C GLN A 151 7.42 15.93 -5.00
#